data_AF-A0A453PYB6-F1
#
_entry.id   AF-A0A453PYB6-F1
#
_cell.length_a   1.000
_cell.length_b   1.000
_cell.length_c   1.000
_cell.angle_alpha   90.00
_cell.angle_beta   90.00
_cell.angle_gamma   90.00
#
_symmetry.space_group_name_H-M   'P 1'
#
loop_
_entity.id
_entity.type
_entity.pdbx_description
1 polymer ?
#
loop_
_entity_poly.entity_id
_entity_poly.type
_entity_poly.pdbx_seq_one_letter_code
_entity_poly.pdbx_strand_id
1 'polypeptide(L)'
;AGPGTIAEALIRGLPIILNDFIPGQEVGNVPYVVDNGAGVFSKSPKETAELVARWFGPGAEERKRMSENALKLAQPEAVFDIVRDIHELSQEQGVKAQISSSLTSSFFMPSPEASHCPSPIPLV
;
A
#
# COMPACT_ATOMS: atom_id res chain seq x y z
N ALA A 1 -1.10 -14.23 9.93
CA ALA A 1 -1.73 -12.90 10.13
C ALA A 1 -1.49 -12.08 8.88
N GLY A 2 -2.49 -11.33 8.45
CA GLY A 2 -2.41 -10.53 7.23
C GLY A 2 -1.49 -9.32 7.36
N PRO A 3 -1.03 -8.76 6.22
CA PRO A 3 -0.10 -7.63 6.21
C PRO A 3 -0.68 -6.38 6.85
N GLY A 4 -1.99 -6.13 6.73
CA GLY A 4 -2.66 -4.99 7.38
C GLY A 4 -2.58 -5.05 8.91
N THR A 5 -2.92 -6.19 9.50
CA THR A 5 -2.82 -6.41 10.95
C THR A 5 -1.39 -6.29 11.46
N ILE A 6 -0.41 -6.76 10.67
CA ILE A 6 1.01 -6.59 11.01
C ILE A 6 1.36 -5.10 11.02
N ALA A 7 1.02 -4.36 9.96
CA ALA A 7 1.30 -2.92 9.89
C ALA A 7 0.66 -2.14 11.05
N GLU A 8 -0.60 -2.45 11.39
CA GLU A 8 -1.30 -1.85 12.54
C GLU A 8 -0.58 -2.16 13.86
N ALA A 9 -0.20 -3.42 14.09
CA ALA A 9 0.53 -3.81 15.30
C ALA A 9 1.88 -3.07 15.40
N LEU A 10 2.61 -2.94 14.28
CA LEU A 10 3.88 -2.21 14.23
C LEU A 10 3.70 -0.72 14.56
N ILE A 11 2.68 -0.06 13.99
CA ILE A 11 2.32 1.34 14.29
C ILE A 11 1.99 1.53 15.78
N ARG A 12 1.38 0.53 16.40
CA ARG A 12 1.07 0.53 17.84
C ARG A 12 2.24 0.08 18.72
N GLY A 13 3.38 -0.27 18.14
CA GLY A 13 4.55 -0.76 18.85
C GLY A 13 4.30 -2.09 19.56
N LEU A 14 3.46 -2.96 19.01
CA LEU A 14 3.07 -4.22 19.63
C LEU A 14 3.97 -5.36 19.13
N PRO A 15 4.69 -6.08 20.02
CA PRO A 15 5.36 -7.33 19.66
C PRO A 15 4.36 -8.36 19.14
N ILE A 16 4.73 -9.06 18.07
CA ILE A 16 3.81 -9.94 17.34
C ILE A 16 4.17 -11.42 17.57
N ILE A 17 3.19 -12.27 17.84
CA ILE A 17 3.32 -13.71 17.70
C ILE A 17 2.51 -14.14 16.49
N LEU A 18 3.18 -14.52 15.41
CA LEU A 18 2.53 -15.07 14.23
C LEU A 18 2.29 -16.57 14.45
N ASN A 19 1.03 -17.01 14.33
CA ASN A 19 0.65 -18.39 14.58
C ASN A 19 0.40 -19.23 13.31
N ASP A 20 0.14 -18.57 12.19
CA ASP A 20 -0.02 -19.21 10.89
C ASP A 20 0.09 -18.17 9.77
N PHE A 21 0.11 -18.66 8.53
CA PHE A 21 0.11 -17.86 7.32
C PHE A 21 -0.63 -18.60 6.20
N ILE A 22 -1.21 -17.86 5.26
CA ILE A 22 -1.78 -18.43 4.03
C ILE A 22 -0.64 -18.75 3.04
N PRO A 23 -0.44 -20.02 2.64
CA PRO A 23 0.61 -20.40 1.69
C PRO A 23 0.50 -19.65 0.37
N GLY A 24 1.65 -19.23 -0.18
CA GLY A 24 1.73 -18.45 -1.41
C GLY A 24 1.43 -16.96 -1.26
N GLN A 25 0.64 -16.54 -0.26
CA GLN A 25 0.30 -15.13 -0.04
C GLN A 25 1.09 -14.50 1.11
N GLU A 26 1.01 -15.10 2.30
CA GLU A 26 1.50 -14.48 3.55
C GLU A 26 2.84 -15.05 4.03
N VAL A 27 3.48 -15.92 3.23
CA VAL A 27 4.74 -16.59 3.62
C VAL A 27 5.83 -15.57 3.95
N GLY A 28 5.91 -14.48 3.18
CA GLY A 28 6.91 -13.41 3.39
C GLY A 28 6.69 -12.57 4.65
N ASN A 29 5.50 -12.62 5.24
CA ASN A 29 5.19 -11.86 6.45
C ASN A 29 5.96 -12.39 7.67
N VAL A 30 6.21 -13.70 7.72
CA VAL A 30 6.94 -14.34 8.83
C VAL A 30 8.37 -13.82 8.93
N PRO A 31 9.25 -13.96 7.91
CA PRO A 31 10.60 -13.42 7.99
C PRO A 31 10.62 -11.91 8.16
N TYR A 32 9.67 -11.17 7.56
CA TYR A 32 9.58 -9.72 7.77
C TYR A 32 9.43 -9.34 9.26
N VAL A 33 8.59 -10.04 10.03
CA VAL A 33 8.41 -9.78 11.47
C VAL A 33 9.57 -10.32 12.30
N VAL A 34 9.98 -11.56 12.03
CA VAL A 34 10.96 -12.28 12.86
C VAL A 34 12.38 -11.73 12.67
N ASP A 35 12.81 -11.52 11.43
CA ASP A 35 14.19 -11.11 11.13
C ASP A 35 14.46 -9.66 11.53
N ASN A 36 13.42 -8.83 11.54
CA ASN A 36 13.50 -7.47 12.09
C ASN A 36 13.31 -7.41 13.62
N GLY A 37 13.13 -8.55 14.29
CA GLY A 37 13.02 -8.65 15.74
C GLY A 37 11.79 -7.94 16.31
N ALA A 38 10.71 -7.81 15.54
CA ALA A 38 9.44 -7.23 15.98
C ALA A 38 8.48 -8.30 16.53
N GLY A 39 8.86 -9.57 16.46
CA GLY A 39 8.04 -10.68 16.92
C GLY A 39 8.66 -12.04 16.71
N VAL A 40 7.86 -13.08 16.91
CA VAL A 40 8.24 -14.49 16.78
C VAL A 40 7.15 -15.25 16.02
N PHE A 41 7.47 -16.48 15.60
CA PHE A 41 6.53 -17.39 14.96
C PHE A 41 6.37 -18.66 15.79
N SER A 42 5.13 -19.04 16.10
CA SER A 42 4.82 -20.31 16.77
C SER A 42 3.45 -20.83 16.36
N LYS A 43 3.40 -22.07 15.82
CA LYS A 43 2.14 -22.76 15.52
C LYS A 43 1.49 -23.41 16.74
N SER A 44 2.20 -23.47 17.88
CA SER A 44 1.74 -24.18 19.08
C SER A 44 0.98 -23.22 20.00
N PRO A 45 -0.30 -23.48 20.30
CA PRO A 45 -1.05 -22.66 21.26
C PRO A 45 -0.41 -22.66 22.65
N LYS A 46 0.18 -23.79 23.06
CA LYS A 46 0.87 -23.92 24.35
C LYS A 46 2.12 -23.03 24.40
N GLU A 47 2.96 -23.09 23.37
CA GLU A 47 4.16 -22.25 23.28
C GLU A 47 3.78 -20.77 23.18
N THR A 48 2.72 -20.44 22.44
CA THR A 48 2.18 -19.07 22.36
C THR A 48 1.79 -18.56 23.75
N ALA A 49 1.07 -19.35 24.55
CA ALA A 49 0.69 -18.98 25.90
C ALA A 49 1.91 -18.80 26.82
N GLU A 50 2.93 -19.67 26.70
CA GLU A 50 4.19 -19.58 27.45
C GLU A 50 4.99 -18.32 27.07
N LEU A 51 5.04 -17.95 25.78
CA LEU A 51 5.67 -16.73 25.29
C LEU A 51 4.99 -15.49 25.86
N VAL A 52 3.66 -15.44 25.81
CA VAL A 52 2.89 -14.33 26.40
C VAL A 52 3.14 -14.24 27.91
N ALA A 53 3.04 -15.34 28.64
CA ALA A 53 3.32 -15.35 30.09
C ALA A 53 4.74 -14.89 30.41
N ARG A 54 5.73 -15.31 29.62
CA ARG A 54 7.13 -14.87 29.75
C ARG A 54 7.28 -13.38 29.50
N TRP A 55 6.70 -12.85 28.42
CA TRP A 55 6.78 -11.44 28.05
C TRP A 55 6.14 -10.50 29.08
N PHE A 56 5.14 -10.99 29.82
CA PHE A 56 4.54 -10.28 30.96
C PHE A 56 5.20 -10.60 32.30
N GLY A 57 6.26 -11.41 32.31
CA GLY A 57 7.05 -11.76 33.49
C GLY A 57 8.56 -11.57 33.21
N PRO A 58 9.38 -12.64 33.29
CA PRO A 58 10.84 -12.52 33.20
C PRO A 58 11.37 -12.03 31.84
N GLY A 59 10.56 -12.11 30.78
CA GLY A 59 10.88 -11.62 29.43
C GLY A 59 10.40 -10.19 29.16
N ALA A 60 10.12 -9.38 30.18
CA ALA A 60 9.63 -8.00 29.98
C ALA A 60 10.58 -7.13 29.14
N GLU A 61 11.90 -7.28 29.33
CA GLU A 61 12.91 -6.55 28.54
C GLU A 61 12.98 -7.04 27.08
N GLU A 62 12.79 -8.34 26.83
CA GLU A 62 12.67 -8.88 25.48
C GLU A 62 11.45 -8.27 24.77
N ARG A 63 10.28 -8.29 25.43
CA ARG A 63 9.05 -7.67 24.93
C ARG A 63 9.25 -6.19 24.63
N LYS A 64 9.93 -5.45 25.50
CA LYS A 64 10.22 -4.03 25.31
C LYS A 64 11.09 -3.78 24.07
N ARG A 65 12.16 -4.56 23.89
CA ARG A 65 13.01 -4.46 22.69
C ARG A 65 12.24 -4.76 21.41
N MET A 66 11.37 -5.77 21.42
CA MET A 66 10.51 -6.08 20.28
C MET A 66 9.54 -4.93 19.98
N SER A 67 8.99 -4.28 21.02
CA SER A 67 8.10 -3.11 20.90
C SER A 67 8.84 -1.93 20.25
N GLU A 68 10.07 -1.66 20.68
CA GLU A 68 10.93 -0.63 20.08
C GLU A 68 11.27 -0.95 18.62
N ASN A 69 11.55 -2.22 18.29
CA ASN A 69 11.78 -2.64 16.91
C ASN A 69 10.51 -2.52 16.05
N ALA A 70 9.34 -2.86 16.61
CA ALA A 70 8.07 -2.70 15.94
C ALA A 70 7.83 -1.23 15.54
N LEU A 71 8.12 -0.28 16.45
CA LEU A 71 8.01 1.15 16.16
C LEU A 71 9.01 1.64 15.10
N LYS A 72 10.21 1.04 15.00
CA LYS A 72 11.18 1.38 13.94
C LYS A 72 10.70 0.98 12.54
N LEU A 73 9.89 -0.08 12.44
CA LEU A 73 9.31 -0.56 11.18
C LEU A 73 8.01 0.15 10.82
N ALA A 74 7.38 0.86 11.77
CA ALA A 74 6.11 1.51 11.56
C ALA A 74 6.16 2.54 10.43
N GLN A 75 5.11 2.55 9.60
CA GLN A 75 4.91 3.53 8.53
C GLN A 75 3.50 4.14 8.66
N PRO A 76 3.24 4.94 9.71
CA PRO A 76 1.90 5.46 9.99
C PRO A 76 1.37 6.39 8.90
N GLU A 77 2.26 7.09 8.18
CA GLU A 77 1.89 8.03 7.11
C GLU A 77 1.82 7.40 5.71
N ALA A 78 2.07 6.08 5.58
CA ALA A 78 2.23 5.41 4.29
C ALA A 78 1.06 5.68 3.32
N VAL A 79 -0.18 5.69 3.81
CA VAL A 79 -1.35 5.97 2.97
C VAL A 79 -1.36 7.40 2.43
N PHE A 80 -0.94 8.37 3.24
CA PHE A 80 -0.88 9.77 2.81
C PHE A 80 0.25 10.00 1.82
N ASP A 81 1.40 9.37 2.04
CA ASP A 81 2.55 9.43 1.13
C ASP A 81 2.19 8.83 -0.23
N ILE A 82 1.58 7.63 -0.25
CA ILE A 82 1.12 6.99 -1.49
C ILE A 82 0.12 7.88 -2.24
N VAL A 83 -0.87 8.45 -1.55
CA VAL A 83 -1.89 9.30 -2.18
C VAL A 83 -1.27 10.58 -2.74
N ARG A 84 -0.30 11.17 -2.02
CA ARG A 84 0.43 12.35 -2.48
C ARG A 84 1.23 12.04 -3.74
N ASP A 85 1.99 10.95 -3.74
CA ASP A 85 2.79 10.52 -4.89
C ASP A 85 1.91 10.28 -6.13
N ILE A 86 0.78 9.58 -5.95
CA ILE A 86 -0.19 9.35 -7.04
C ILE A 86 -0.76 10.68 -7.56
N HIS A 87 -1.10 11.60 -6.66
CA HIS A 87 -1.63 12.91 -7.03
C HIS A 87 -0.62 13.70 -7.86
N GLU A 88 0.64 13.77 -7.42
CA GLU A 88 1.72 14.45 -8.12
C GLU A 88 1.96 13.85 -9.51
N LEU A 89 2.06 12.52 -9.60
CA LEU A 89 2.19 11.80 -10.88
C LEU A 89 1.03 12.06 -11.85
N SER A 90 -0.19 12.22 -11.32
CA SER A 90 -1.37 12.54 -12.12
C SER A 90 -1.31 13.96 -12.69
N GLN A 91 -0.81 14.94 -11.92
CA GLN A 91 -0.64 16.32 -12.41
C GLN A 91 0.38 16.39 -13.56
N GLU A 92 1.51 15.69 -13.45
CA GLU A 92 2.52 15.64 -14.51
C GLU A 92 1.97 15.07 -15.83
N GLN A 93 1.14 14.02 -15.75
CA GLN A 93 0.49 13.43 -16.92
C GLN A 93 -0.55 14.37 -17.53
N GLY A 94 -1.33 15.08 -16.70
CA GLY A 94 -2.28 16.08 -17.15
C GLY A 94 -1.62 17.20 -17.95
N VAL A 95 -0.49 17.73 -17.45
CA VAL A 95 0.29 18.77 -18.14
C VAL A 95 0.85 18.26 -19.49
N LYS A 96 1.41 17.05 -19.53
CA LYS A 96 1.94 16.46 -20.78
C LYS A 96 0.83 16.23 -21.81
N ALA A 97 -0.34 15.76 -21.39
CA ALA A 97 -1.49 15.57 -22.26
C ALA A 97 -2.01 16.91 -22.83
N GLN A 98 -2.07 17.96 -22.00
CA GLN A 98 -2.48 19.31 -22.43
C GLN A 98 -1.50 19.97 -23.40
N ILE A 99 -0.19 19.78 -23.21
CA ILE A 99 0.83 20.28 -24.14
C ILE A 99 0.70 19.53 -25.48
N SER A 100 0.56 18.20 -25.45
CA SER A 100 0.39 17.40 -26.68
C SER A 100 -0.87 17.79 -27.46
N SER A 101 -2.01 18.00 -26.77
CA SER A 101 -3.25 18.44 -27.41
C SER A 101 -3.14 19.86 -27.98
N SER A 102 -2.43 20.76 -27.29
CA SER A 102 -2.25 22.16 -27.75
C SER A 102 -1.31 22.24 -28.95
N LEU A 103 -0.26 21.41 -28.98
CA LEU A 103 0.66 21.34 -30.11
C LEU A 103 -0.02 20.73 -31.35
N THR A 104 -0.89 19.73 -31.18
CA THR A 104 -1.66 19.15 -32.29
C THR A 104 -2.81 20.05 -32.76
N SER A 105 -3.47 20.79 -31.87
CA SER A 105 -4.53 21.74 -32.26
C SER A 105 -4.00 22.93 -33.06
N SER A 106 -2.75 23.34 -32.84
CA SER A 106 -2.13 24.48 -33.52
C SER A 106 -1.78 24.20 -35.00
N PHE A 107 -1.80 22.93 -35.44
CA PHE A 107 -1.54 22.55 -36.84
C PHE A 107 -2.81 22.36 -37.69
N PHE A 108 -4.01 22.51 -37.12
CA PHE A 108 -5.25 22.39 -37.88
C PHE A 108 -5.64 23.74 -38.52
N MET A 109 -5.04 24.06 -39.66
CA MET A 109 -5.58 25.08 -40.57
C MET A 109 -6.86 24.51 -41.22
N PRO A 110 -8.04 25.12 -41.05
CA PRO A 110 -9.21 24.69 -41.80
C PRO A 110 -9.04 25.13 -43.26
N SER A 111 -9.03 24.17 -44.18
CA SER A 111 -9.16 24.48 -45.62
C SER A 111 -10.51 25.16 -45.89
N PRO A 112 -10.54 26.19 -46.76
CA PRO A 112 -11.80 26.87 -47.08
C PRO A 112 -12.64 26.02 -48.05
N GLU A 113 -13.89 25.83 -47.63
CA GLU A 113 -15.13 25.60 -48.37
C GLU A 113 -15.16 24.74 -49.65
N ALA A 114 -16.03 23.72 -49.63
CA ALA A 114 -16.78 23.33 -50.82
C ALA A 114 -18.25 23.05 -50.44
N SER A 115 -19.10 24.00 -50.84
CA SER A 115 -20.56 23.97 -50.80
C SER A 115 -21.16 22.81 -51.59
N HIS A 116 -22.01 21.98 -50.97
CA HIS A 116 -23.26 21.49 -51.58
C HIS A 116 -24.12 20.72 -50.56
N CYS A 117 -25.34 21.22 -50.31
CA CYS A 117 -26.42 20.44 -49.69
C CYS A 117 -27.09 19.55 -50.75
N PRO A 118 -27.66 18.40 -50.35
CA PRO A 118 -29.08 18.20 -50.61
C PRO A 118 -29.88 17.72 -49.39
N SER A 119 -31.18 17.93 -49.51
CA SER A 119 -32.29 17.88 -48.54
C SER A 119 -32.63 16.50 -47.93
N PRO A 120 -33.39 16.47 -46.81
CA PRO A 120 -33.64 15.25 -46.04
C PRO A 120 -34.79 14.39 -46.60
N ILE A 121 -34.67 13.06 -46.45
CA ILE A 121 -35.76 12.10 -46.68
C ILE A 121 -36.28 11.61 -45.31
N PRO A 122 -37.60 11.49 -45.08
CA PRO A 122 -38.17 11.27 -43.75
C PRO A 122 -38.08 9.81 -43.29
N LEU A 123 -38.06 9.61 -41.97
CA LEU A 123 -38.16 8.32 -41.30
C LEU A 123 -39.49 7.63 -41.59
N VAL A 124 -39.42 6.30 -41.77
CA VAL A 124 -40.45 5.35 -41.33
C VAL A 124 -39.94 4.67 -40.08
#